data_AF-E9EA17-F1
#
_entry.id   AF-E9EA17-F1
#
_cell.length_a   1.000
_cell.length_b   1.000
_cell.length_c   1.000
_cell.angle_alpha   90.00
_cell.angle_beta   90.00
_cell.angle_gamma   90.00
#
_symmetry.space_group_name_H-M   'P 1'
#
loop_
_entity.id
_entity.type
_entity.pdbx_description
1 polymer ?
#
loop_
_entity_poly.entity_id
_entity_poly.type
_entity_poly.pdbx_seq_one_letter_code
_entity_poly.pdbx_strand_id
1 'polypeptide(L)'
;MPNGQRLWTDLPYLADDLYDFWVKESAKLTDAERASFAAFTSQLCAIGIGTPQLSRCALMLFARALETELPSETLADLLPACQEWLRYSKTKFVKMFSENYCPPPSAADDAAFYAPGPLVTDANITQGFSVARWLFWRKRAGDIYKASPGDVSKLGRSCFEEMIDAGQCIFKALEDEVASGRFSGCVGAEDIEIDPDWAKEN
;
A
#
# COMPACT_ATOMS: atom_id res chain seq x y z
N MET A 1 19.19 -23.96 3.85
CA MET A 1 20.41 -24.49 4.51
C MET A 1 20.07 -25.80 5.21
N PRO A 2 21.04 -26.68 5.52
CA PRO A 2 20.79 -28.04 6.05
C PRO A 2 20.11 -28.09 7.44
N ASN A 3 19.96 -26.94 8.08
CA ASN A 3 19.45 -26.73 9.43
C ASN A 3 18.05 -26.05 9.45
N GLY A 4 17.33 -26.03 8.32
CA GLY A 4 15.98 -25.42 8.25
C GLY A 4 15.95 -23.89 8.32
N GLN A 5 17.12 -23.25 8.51
CA GLN A 5 17.27 -21.80 8.51
C GLN A 5 16.98 -21.22 7.13
N ARG A 6 16.18 -20.15 7.13
CA ARG A 6 15.85 -19.32 5.97
C ARG A 6 16.69 -18.07 6.08
N LEU A 7 17.75 -17.97 5.26
CA LEU A 7 18.73 -16.88 5.24
C LEU A 7 18.12 -15.47 5.38
N TRP A 8 16.94 -15.25 4.80
CA TRP A 8 16.24 -13.96 4.77
C TRP A 8 15.19 -13.77 5.87
N THR A 9 14.75 -14.86 6.50
CA THR A 9 13.82 -14.83 7.64
C THR A 9 14.60 -14.80 8.97
N ASP A 10 15.81 -15.34 8.96
CA ASP A 10 16.72 -15.42 10.12
C ASP A 10 17.77 -14.30 10.12
N LEU A 11 17.48 -13.16 9.47
CA LEU A 11 18.20 -11.89 9.66
C LEU A 11 17.44 -11.12 10.76
N PRO A 12 17.69 -11.39 12.06
CA PRO A 12 16.82 -10.98 13.16
C PRO A 12 16.65 -9.46 13.30
N TYR A 13 17.45 -8.66 12.59
CA TYR A 13 17.44 -7.20 12.69
C TYR A 13 17.30 -6.48 11.36
N LEU A 14 17.35 -7.17 10.20
CA LEU A 14 17.36 -6.46 8.91
C LEU A 14 16.14 -5.55 8.73
N ALA A 15 14.94 -6.06 9.04
CA ALA A 15 13.71 -5.29 8.90
C ALA A 15 13.66 -4.10 9.88
N ASP A 16 14.16 -4.28 11.10
CA ASP A 16 14.19 -3.26 12.13
C ASP A 16 15.26 -2.19 11.83
N ASP A 17 16.44 -2.58 11.35
CA ASP A 17 17.51 -1.67 10.93
C ASP A 17 17.08 -0.81 9.73
N LEU A 18 16.40 -1.44 8.75
CA LEU A 18 15.85 -0.72 7.60
C LEU A 18 14.74 0.24 8.01
N TYR A 19 13.88 -0.16 8.93
CA TYR A 19 12.84 0.71 9.50
C TYR A 19 13.44 1.89 10.25
N ASP A 20 14.40 1.63 11.14
CA ASP A 20 15.10 2.65 11.90
C ASP A 20 15.79 3.65 11.00
N PHE A 21 16.44 3.17 9.94
CA PHE A 21 17.04 4.03 8.93
C PHE A 21 15.99 4.86 8.18
N TRP A 22 14.85 4.27 7.80
CA TRP A 22 13.73 5.00 7.20
C TRP A 22 13.24 6.14 8.08
N VAL A 23 13.08 5.90 9.38
CA VAL A 23 12.54 6.89 10.33
C VAL A 23 13.56 7.97 10.67
N LYS A 24 14.82 7.60 10.94
CA LYS A 24 15.82 8.51 11.52
C LYS A 24 16.67 9.23 10.48
N GLU A 25 16.98 8.55 9.38
CA GLU A 25 18.06 8.95 8.48
C GLU A 25 17.59 9.22 7.05
N SER A 26 16.47 8.61 6.60
CA SER A 26 16.03 8.74 5.20
C SER A 26 15.81 10.18 4.77
N ALA A 27 15.38 11.07 5.68
CA ALA A 27 15.19 12.49 5.38
C ALA A 27 16.45 13.18 4.84
N LYS A 28 17.65 12.68 5.20
CA LYS A 28 18.95 13.24 4.79
C LYS A 28 19.41 12.78 3.41
N LEU A 29 18.76 11.76 2.85
CA LEU A 29 19.06 11.25 1.51
C LEU A 29 18.63 12.24 0.43
N THR A 30 19.40 12.28 -0.65
CA THR A 30 18.95 12.87 -1.92
C THR A 30 17.70 12.15 -2.45
N ASP A 31 16.99 12.79 -3.38
CA ASP A 31 15.85 12.21 -4.08
C ASP A 31 16.20 10.85 -4.75
N ALA A 32 17.35 10.77 -5.43
CA ALA A 32 17.83 9.57 -6.10
C ALA A 32 18.22 8.44 -5.13
N GLU A 33 18.90 8.78 -4.02
CA GLU A 33 19.25 7.81 -2.99
C GLU A 33 18.00 7.29 -2.28
N ARG A 34 17.04 8.16 -1.97
CA ARG A 34 15.76 7.79 -1.36
C ARG A 34 14.94 6.89 -2.28
N ALA A 35 14.91 7.18 -3.58
CA ALA A 35 14.26 6.34 -4.58
C ALA A 35 14.92 4.96 -4.66
N SER A 36 16.25 4.91 -4.70
CA SER A 36 17.00 3.64 -4.72
C SER A 36 16.73 2.81 -3.47
N PHE A 37 16.68 3.46 -2.30
CA PHE A 37 16.34 2.80 -1.05
C PHE A 37 14.89 2.30 -1.03
N ALA A 38 13.95 3.09 -1.54
CA ALA A 38 12.55 2.67 -1.74
C ALA A 38 12.43 1.47 -2.68
N ALA A 39 13.17 1.44 -3.79
CA ALA A 39 13.20 0.29 -4.69
C ALA A 39 13.66 -0.98 -3.95
N PHE A 40 14.76 -0.89 -3.19
CA PHE A 40 15.26 -2.02 -2.41
C PHE A 40 14.24 -2.51 -1.37
N THR A 41 13.70 -1.60 -0.53
CA THR A 41 12.77 -2.01 0.54
C THR A 41 11.40 -2.44 0.02
N SER A 42 10.95 -1.88 -1.10
CA SER A 42 9.70 -2.30 -1.74
C SER A 42 9.78 -3.71 -2.32
N GLN A 43 10.91 -4.08 -2.91
CA GLN A 43 11.14 -5.45 -3.37
C GLN A 43 11.12 -6.45 -2.22
N LEU A 44 11.78 -6.15 -1.10
CA LEU A 44 11.74 -6.98 0.11
C LEU A 44 10.30 -7.15 0.64
N CYS A 45 9.57 -6.03 0.75
CA CYS A 45 8.17 -6.03 1.19
C CYS A 45 7.27 -6.85 0.26
N ALA A 46 7.47 -6.73 -1.07
CA ALA A 46 6.70 -7.45 -2.08
C ALA A 46 6.84 -8.97 -1.94
N ILE A 47 8.04 -9.47 -1.64
CA ILE A 47 8.29 -10.90 -1.42
C ILE A 47 8.05 -11.37 0.02
N GLY A 48 7.57 -10.48 0.89
CA GLY A 48 7.14 -10.82 2.25
C GLY A 48 8.19 -10.66 3.34
N ILE A 49 9.41 -10.22 3.02
CA ILE A 49 10.48 -10.00 4.02
C ILE A 49 10.21 -8.70 4.77
N GLY A 50 10.18 -8.75 6.10
CA GLY A 50 10.01 -7.56 6.94
C GLY A 50 8.69 -6.81 6.69
N THR A 51 7.65 -7.50 6.20
CA THR A 51 6.41 -6.86 5.73
C THR A 51 5.82 -5.87 6.74
N PRO A 52 5.67 -6.19 8.04
CA PRO A 52 5.14 -5.23 9.00
C PRO A 52 5.96 -3.95 9.03
N GLN A 53 7.27 -4.03 9.25
CA GLN A 53 8.18 -2.89 9.31
C GLN A 53 8.23 -2.09 8.00
N LEU A 54 8.46 -2.76 6.88
CA LEU A 54 8.69 -2.09 5.59
C LEU A 54 7.41 -1.47 5.03
N SER A 55 6.24 -2.09 5.24
CA SER A 55 4.96 -1.49 4.84
C SER A 55 4.66 -0.19 5.59
N ARG A 56 5.14 -0.04 6.83
CA ARG A 56 5.04 1.22 7.58
C ARG A 56 5.87 2.33 6.97
N CYS A 57 7.08 2.03 6.50
CA CYS A 57 7.94 2.99 5.82
C CYS A 57 7.23 3.55 4.57
N ALA A 58 6.55 2.68 3.82
CA ALA A 58 5.72 3.10 2.70
C ALA A 58 4.56 3.99 3.15
N LEU A 59 3.77 3.58 4.16
CA LEU A 59 2.67 4.39 4.70
C LEU A 59 3.13 5.80 5.08
N MET A 60 4.24 5.92 5.82
CA MET A 60 4.80 7.20 6.23
C MET A 60 5.18 8.07 5.03
N LEU A 61 5.82 7.48 4.02
CA LEU A 61 6.20 8.17 2.80
C LEU A 61 4.97 8.67 2.01
N PHE A 62 3.98 7.80 1.79
CA PHE A 62 2.75 8.17 1.07
C PHE A 62 1.91 9.19 1.84
N ALA A 63 1.77 9.05 3.16
CA ALA A 63 1.07 10.02 4.00
C ALA A 63 1.72 11.40 3.89
N ARG A 64 3.06 11.46 3.96
CA ARG A 64 3.79 12.71 3.77
C ARG A 64 3.57 13.30 2.38
N ALA A 65 3.71 12.50 1.32
CA ALA A 65 3.66 12.99 -0.06
C ALA A 65 2.24 13.31 -0.56
N LEU A 66 1.23 12.56 -0.11
CA LEU A 66 -0.12 12.59 -0.69
C LEU A 66 -1.19 13.07 0.31
N GLU A 67 -0.90 13.14 1.60
CA GLU A 67 -1.87 13.59 2.62
C GLU A 67 -1.45 14.90 3.29
N THR A 68 -0.41 15.56 2.76
CA THR A 68 0.05 16.86 3.22
C THR A 68 0.13 17.83 2.03
N GLU A 69 -0.19 19.10 2.26
CA GLU A 69 0.10 20.15 1.27
C GLU A 69 1.59 20.45 1.30
N LEU A 70 2.26 20.20 0.18
CA LEU A 70 3.70 20.34 0.03
C LEU A 70 4.00 21.22 -1.20
N PRO A 71 5.07 22.02 -1.14
CA PRO A 71 5.53 22.75 -2.31
C PRO A 71 6.11 21.78 -3.36
N SER A 72 6.23 22.25 -4.60
CA SER A 72 6.61 21.40 -5.73
C SER A 72 8.01 20.83 -5.59
N GLU A 73 8.97 21.56 -4.97
CA GLU A 73 10.30 21.02 -4.69
C GLU A 73 10.26 19.80 -3.77
N THR A 74 9.50 19.86 -2.67
CA THR A 74 9.39 18.73 -1.74
C THR A 74 8.66 17.55 -2.37
N LEU A 75 7.68 17.80 -3.26
CA LEU A 75 7.05 16.74 -4.04
C LEU A 75 8.03 16.10 -5.02
N ALA A 76 8.90 16.89 -5.66
CA ALA A 76 9.95 16.36 -6.54
C ALA A 76 10.92 15.44 -5.78
N ASP A 77 11.20 15.74 -4.50
CA ASP A 77 12.08 14.93 -3.66
C ASP A 77 11.44 13.60 -3.20
N LEU A 78 10.11 13.58 -2.99
CA LEU A 78 9.41 12.44 -2.38
C LEU A 78 8.77 11.49 -3.40
N LEU A 79 8.21 12.03 -4.49
CA LEU A 79 7.46 11.23 -5.47
C LEU A 79 8.29 10.14 -6.17
N PRO A 80 9.60 10.31 -6.46
CA PRO A 80 10.41 9.23 -7.01
C PRO A 80 10.42 7.99 -6.11
N ALA A 81 10.53 8.18 -4.79
CA ALA A 81 10.47 7.07 -3.84
C ALA A 81 9.07 6.43 -3.77
N CYS A 82 7.99 7.23 -3.83
CA CYS A 82 6.63 6.71 -3.92
C CYS A 82 6.43 5.84 -5.18
N GLN A 83 6.99 6.27 -6.30
CA GLN A 83 6.92 5.56 -7.57
C GLN A 83 7.59 4.19 -7.48
N GLU A 84 8.76 4.08 -6.86
CA GLU A 84 9.44 2.78 -6.70
C GLU A 84 8.63 1.82 -5.81
N TRP A 85 8.02 2.33 -4.73
CA TRP A 85 7.11 1.53 -3.91
C TRP A 85 5.92 0.98 -4.72
N LEU A 86 5.29 1.81 -5.54
CA LEU A 86 4.20 1.36 -6.41
C LEU A 86 4.71 0.36 -7.46
N ARG A 87 5.84 0.64 -8.10
CA ARG A 87 6.40 -0.21 -9.16
C ARG A 87 6.62 -1.66 -8.69
N TYR A 88 7.24 -1.85 -7.53
CA TYR A 88 7.64 -3.18 -7.09
C TYR A 88 6.67 -3.85 -6.11
N SER A 89 5.86 -3.09 -5.37
CA SER A 89 5.02 -3.64 -4.29
C SER A 89 3.52 -3.36 -4.44
N LYS A 90 3.08 -2.80 -5.58
CA LYS A 90 1.66 -2.49 -5.82
C LYS A 90 0.70 -3.65 -5.55
N THR A 91 1.00 -4.86 -6.00
CA THR A 91 0.11 -6.02 -5.79
C THR A 91 -0.02 -6.38 -4.30
N LYS A 92 1.10 -6.31 -3.56
CA LYS A 92 1.13 -6.50 -2.11
C LYS A 92 0.31 -5.43 -1.40
N PHE A 93 0.44 -4.17 -1.82
CA PHE A 93 -0.32 -3.07 -1.24
C PHE A 93 -1.80 -3.17 -1.51
N VAL A 94 -2.24 -3.44 -2.74
CA VAL A 94 -3.68 -3.51 -2.97
C VAL A 94 -4.30 -4.66 -2.18
N LYS A 95 -3.58 -5.79 -1.98
CA LYS A 95 -4.00 -6.81 -1.01
C LYS A 95 -4.16 -6.23 0.41
N MET A 96 -3.14 -5.55 0.94
CA MET A 96 -3.21 -4.90 2.26
C MET A 96 -4.37 -3.90 2.37
N PHE A 97 -4.58 -3.07 1.34
CA PHE A 97 -5.68 -2.11 1.27
C PHE A 97 -7.04 -2.80 1.28
N SER A 98 -7.19 -3.91 0.55
CA SER A 98 -8.43 -4.70 0.51
C SER A 98 -8.74 -5.37 1.85
N GLU A 99 -7.70 -5.75 2.61
CA GLU A 99 -7.82 -6.39 3.92
C GLU A 99 -7.96 -5.36 5.06
N ASN A 100 -7.97 -4.06 4.76
CA ASN A 100 -7.87 -2.98 5.74
C ASN A 100 -6.71 -3.18 6.74
N TYR A 101 -5.56 -3.63 6.22
CA TYR A 101 -4.42 -4.04 7.03
C TYR A 101 -3.82 -2.84 7.79
N CYS A 102 -3.73 -2.98 9.11
CA CYS A 102 -2.96 -2.09 9.96
C CYS A 102 -1.75 -2.84 10.51
N PRO A 103 -0.51 -2.40 10.23
CA PRO A 103 0.67 -2.99 10.85
C PRO A 103 0.53 -2.96 12.39
N PRO A 104 0.89 -4.04 13.10
CA PRO A 104 0.89 -4.02 14.57
C PRO A 104 1.84 -2.93 15.07
N PRO A 105 1.66 -2.38 16.28
CA PRO A 105 2.59 -1.41 16.81
C PRO A 105 3.98 -2.03 17.05
N SER A 106 5.04 -1.30 16.74
CA SER A 106 6.42 -1.59 17.15
C SER A 106 6.70 -1.05 18.56
N ALA A 107 7.75 -1.57 19.20
CA ALA A 107 8.19 -1.05 20.51
C ALA A 107 8.65 0.42 20.46
N ALA A 108 8.91 0.96 19.27
CA ALA A 108 9.31 2.34 19.02
C ALA A 108 8.19 3.18 18.35
N ASP A 109 6.96 2.65 18.24
CA ASP A 109 5.92 3.30 17.44
C ASP A 109 5.26 4.49 18.13
N ASP A 110 5.25 5.58 17.38
CA ASP A 110 4.29 6.66 17.53
C ASP A 110 3.06 6.32 16.65
N ALA A 111 1.88 6.17 17.25
CA ALA A 111 0.63 5.91 16.51
C ALA A 111 0.36 6.97 15.41
N ALA A 112 1.02 8.14 15.53
CA ALA A 112 1.06 9.17 14.51
C ALA A 112 1.57 8.70 13.14
N PHE A 113 2.45 7.69 13.06
CA PHE A 113 3.02 7.24 11.78
C PHE A 113 2.02 6.51 10.86
N TYR A 114 0.90 6.04 11.42
CA TYR A 114 -0.17 5.36 10.68
C TYR A 114 -1.39 6.23 10.49
N ALA A 115 -1.44 7.35 11.20
CA ALA A 115 -2.56 8.26 11.14
C ALA A 115 -2.68 8.84 9.72
N PRO A 116 -3.91 9.07 9.24
CA PRO A 116 -4.14 9.92 8.09
C PRO A 116 -3.54 11.31 8.30
N GLY A 117 -2.94 11.86 7.26
CA GLY A 117 -2.36 13.20 7.25
C GLY A 117 -3.40 14.32 7.16
N PRO A 118 -2.97 15.58 7.27
CA PRO A 118 -3.86 16.74 7.42
C PRO A 118 -4.87 16.96 6.28
N LEU A 119 -4.58 16.49 5.06
CA LEU A 119 -5.49 16.60 3.93
C LEU A 119 -6.65 15.61 3.96
N VAL A 120 -6.56 14.58 4.80
CA VAL A 120 -7.62 13.59 4.96
C VAL A 120 -8.64 14.14 5.96
N THR A 121 -9.77 14.64 5.42
CA THR A 121 -10.88 15.16 6.22
C THR A 121 -12.03 14.18 6.40
N ASP A 122 -12.02 13.07 5.64
CA ASP A 122 -13.03 12.02 5.73
C ASP A 122 -12.75 11.10 6.93
N ALA A 123 -13.65 11.12 7.91
CA ALA A 123 -13.57 10.29 9.10
C ALA A 123 -13.64 8.78 8.82
N ASN A 124 -14.08 8.37 7.61
CA ASN A 124 -14.09 6.97 7.20
C ASN A 124 -12.70 6.45 6.80
N ILE A 125 -11.72 7.35 6.59
CA ILE A 125 -10.34 6.94 6.33
C ILE A 125 -9.65 6.69 7.67
N THR A 126 -9.39 5.42 7.95
CA THR A 126 -8.79 4.94 9.20
C THR A 126 -7.26 4.82 9.11
N GLN A 127 -6.63 4.44 10.23
CA GLN A 127 -5.20 4.18 10.33
C GLN A 127 -4.77 3.00 9.45
N GLY A 128 -3.51 3.05 8.97
CA GLY A 128 -2.94 1.98 8.16
C GLY A 128 -3.41 1.99 6.72
N PHE A 129 -3.52 0.80 6.11
CA PHE A 129 -3.97 0.60 4.73
C PHE A 129 -5.48 0.39 4.72
N SER A 130 -6.24 1.25 4.03
CA SER A 130 -7.67 1.05 3.76
C SER A 130 -8.05 1.43 2.33
N VAL A 131 -9.06 0.78 1.76
CA VAL A 131 -9.53 1.07 0.38
C VAL A 131 -9.84 2.56 0.20
N ALA A 132 -10.45 3.21 1.20
CA ALA A 132 -10.74 4.64 1.17
C ALA A 132 -9.47 5.49 1.06
N ARG A 133 -8.40 5.13 1.80
CA ARG A 133 -7.10 5.81 1.74
C ARG A 133 -6.43 5.64 0.37
N TRP A 134 -6.50 4.44 -0.22
CA TRP A 134 -6.00 4.19 -1.57
C TRP A 134 -6.70 5.06 -2.62
N LEU A 135 -8.03 5.16 -2.56
CA LEU A 135 -8.80 6.01 -3.48
C LEU A 135 -8.46 7.50 -3.29
N PHE A 136 -8.27 7.94 -2.05
CA PHE A 136 -7.80 9.29 -1.74
C PHE A 136 -6.42 9.56 -2.36
N TRP A 137 -5.44 8.68 -2.16
CA TRP A 137 -4.09 8.80 -2.75
C TRP A 137 -4.11 8.81 -4.27
N ARG A 138 -4.90 7.93 -4.88
CA ARG A 138 -5.09 7.92 -6.33
C ARG A 138 -5.63 9.25 -6.82
N LYS A 139 -6.67 9.79 -6.18
CA LYS A 139 -7.20 11.12 -6.53
C LYS A 139 -6.12 12.19 -6.40
N ARG A 140 -5.38 12.22 -5.28
CA ARG A 140 -4.32 13.20 -5.04
C ARG A 140 -3.20 13.12 -6.09
N ALA A 141 -2.74 11.92 -6.44
CA ALA A 141 -1.72 11.75 -7.49
C ALA A 141 -2.20 12.32 -8.84
N GLY A 142 -3.49 12.12 -9.17
CA GLY A 142 -4.12 12.72 -10.34
C GLY A 142 -4.23 14.25 -10.26
N ASP A 143 -4.45 14.82 -9.08
CA ASP A 143 -4.48 16.27 -8.87
C ASP A 143 -3.06 16.88 -9.01
N ILE A 144 -2.03 16.23 -8.45
CA ILE A 144 -0.61 16.61 -8.64
C ILE A 144 -0.25 16.58 -10.13
N TYR A 145 -0.62 15.52 -10.85
CA TYR A 145 -0.40 15.43 -12.30
C TYR A 145 -0.95 16.66 -13.04
N LYS A 146 -2.18 17.08 -12.72
CA LYS A 146 -2.87 18.19 -13.42
C LYS A 146 -2.38 19.57 -13.01
N ALA A 147 -2.02 19.75 -11.74
CA ALA A 147 -1.74 21.06 -11.16
C ALA A 147 -0.25 21.42 -11.13
N SER A 148 0.64 20.44 -11.07
CA SER A 148 2.08 20.69 -10.94
C SER A 148 2.75 20.89 -12.32
N PRO A 149 3.82 21.69 -12.39
CA PRO A 149 4.61 21.84 -13.61
C PRO A 149 5.69 20.76 -13.76
N GLY A 150 6.25 20.64 -14.96
CA GLY A 150 7.51 19.95 -15.21
C GLY A 150 7.52 18.47 -14.81
N ASP A 151 8.60 18.05 -14.14
CA ASP A 151 8.81 16.64 -13.79
C ASP A 151 7.90 16.17 -12.65
N VAL A 152 7.45 17.06 -11.77
CA VAL A 152 6.47 16.74 -10.71
C VAL A 152 5.14 16.28 -11.33
N SER A 153 4.71 16.91 -12.43
CA SER A 153 3.53 16.47 -13.20
C SER A 153 3.71 15.04 -13.71
N LYS A 154 4.87 14.72 -14.30
CA LYS A 154 5.16 13.38 -14.85
C LYS A 154 5.22 12.32 -13.75
N LEU A 155 5.82 12.65 -12.61
CA LEU A 155 5.89 11.79 -11.43
C LEU A 155 4.50 11.54 -10.86
N GLY A 156 3.69 12.59 -10.69
CA GLY A 156 2.29 12.49 -10.27
C GLY A 156 1.48 11.59 -11.21
N ARG A 157 1.68 11.75 -12.52
CA ARG A 157 1.07 10.90 -13.54
C ARG A 157 1.49 9.44 -13.40
N SER A 158 2.78 9.18 -13.25
CA SER A 158 3.27 7.80 -13.12
C SER A 158 2.72 7.13 -11.87
N CYS A 159 2.71 7.82 -10.72
CA CYS A 159 2.09 7.29 -9.50
C CYS A 159 0.60 7.01 -9.71
N PHE A 160 -0.13 7.92 -10.36
CA PHE A 160 -1.55 7.73 -10.68
C PHE A 160 -1.81 6.52 -11.57
N GLU A 161 -1.02 6.34 -12.63
CA GLU A 161 -1.13 5.21 -13.56
C GLU A 161 -0.81 3.88 -12.88
N GLU A 162 0.27 3.82 -12.07
CA GLU A 162 0.60 2.61 -11.30
C GLU A 162 -0.51 2.23 -10.31
N MET A 163 -1.16 3.22 -9.67
CA MET A 163 -2.29 2.96 -8.77
C MET A 163 -3.54 2.46 -9.52
N ILE A 164 -3.77 2.90 -10.76
CA ILE A 164 -4.87 2.38 -11.60
C ILE A 164 -4.58 0.94 -12.00
N ASP A 165 -3.39 0.69 -12.55
CA ASP A 165 -2.97 -0.62 -13.03
C ASP A 165 -3.05 -1.68 -11.90
N ALA A 166 -2.55 -1.32 -10.72
CA ALA A 166 -2.61 -2.19 -9.55
C ALA A 166 -4.05 -2.59 -9.15
N GLY A 167 -4.99 -1.64 -9.22
CA GLY A 167 -6.39 -1.92 -8.96
C GLY A 167 -6.99 -2.88 -10.00
N GLN A 168 -6.69 -2.66 -11.27
CA GLN A 168 -7.17 -3.50 -12.38
C GLN A 168 -6.62 -4.94 -12.31
N CYS A 169 -5.36 -5.12 -11.91
CA CYS A 169 -4.78 -6.46 -11.76
C CYS A 169 -5.57 -7.35 -10.81
N ILE A 170 -6.15 -6.80 -9.73
CA ILE A 170 -6.92 -7.60 -8.78
C ILE A 170 -8.30 -7.95 -9.30
N PHE A 171 -9.02 -7.00 -9.91
CA PHE A 171 -10.30 -7.31 -10.54
C PHE A 171 -10.13 -8.37 -11.62
N LYS A 172 -9.10 -8.24 -12.45
CA LYS A 172 -8.78 -9.22 -13.48
C LYS A 172 -8.41 -10.58 -12.89
N ALA A 173 -7.58 -10.63 -11.85
CA ALA A 173 -7.20 -11.89 -11.21
C ALA A 173 -8.42 -12.59 -10.59
N LEU A 174 -9.35 -11.84 -10.01
CA LEU A 174 -10.62 -12.36 -9.50
C LEU A 174 -11.53 -12.87 -10.63
N GLU A 175 -11.65 -12.12 -11.74
CA GLU A 175 -12.39 -12.54 -12.93
C GLU A 175 -11.80 -13.82 -13.54
N ASP A 176 -10.47 -13.89 -13.69
CA ASP A 176 -9.75 -15.06 -14.19
C ASP A 176 -9.91 -16.27 -13.23
N GLU A 177 -9.91 -16.04 -11.91
CA GLU A 177 -10.13 -17.08 -10.90
C GLU A 177 -11.57 -17.64 -10.98
N VAL A 178 -12.58 -16.77 -11.08
CA VAL A 178 -13.98 -17.14 -11.30
C VAL A 178 -14.15 -17.90 -12.61
N ALA A 179 -13.58 -17.38 -13.71
CA ALA A 179 -13.62 -18.03 -15.02
C ALA A 179 -12.90 -19.39 -15.04
N SER A 180 -11.85 -19.56 -14.21
CA SER A 180 -11.12 -20.82 -14.08
C SER A 180 -11.86 -21.89 -13.26
N GLY A 181 -13.01 -21.56 -12.66
CA GLY A 181 -13.82 -22.49 -11.88
C GLY A 181 -13.15 -22.99 -10.60
N ARG A 182 -12.08 -22.33 -10.14
CA ARG A 182 -11.35 -22.71 -8.90
C ARG A 182 -12.13 -22.41 -7.62
N PHE A 183 -13.24 -21.69 -7.72
CA PHE A 183 -14.13 -21.38 -6.60
C PHE A 183 -15.27 -22.42 -6.54
N SER A 184 -15.04 -23.55 -5.87
CA SER A 184 -16.04 -24.61 -5.63
C SER A 184 -17.01 -24.29 -4.47
N GLY A 185 -17.05 -23.04 -4.00
CA GLY A 185 -17.72 -22.67 -2.73
C GLY A 185 -18.67 -21.47 -2.83
N CYS A 186 -19.06 -21.03 -4.02
CA CYS A 186 -20.18 -20.11 -4.15
C CYS A 186 -21.47 -20.93 -4.23
N VAL A 187 -22.34 -20.76 -3.24
CA VAL A 187 -23.74 -21.23 -3.26
C VAL A 187 -24.38 -20.63 -4.51
N GLY A 188 -24.69 -21.45 -5.50
CA GLY A 188 -25.46 -21.01 -6.66
C GLY A 188 -26.85 -20.56 -6.22
N ALA A 189 -27.59 -19.83 -7.06
CA ALA A 189 -28.99 -19.54 -6.76
C ALA A 189 -29.80 -20.85 -6.62
N GLU A 190 -29.33 -21.90 -7.29
CA GLU A 190 -29.78 -23.28 -7.21
C GLU A 190 -29.54 -23.96 -5.85
N ASP A 191 -28.59 -23.49 -5.04
CA ASP A 191 -28.25 -24.05 -3.72
C ASP A 191 -28.96 -23.30 -2.58
N ILE A 192 -29.75 -22.27 -2.89
CA ILE A 192 -30.60 -21.56 -1.92
C ILE A 192 -31.91 -22.34 -1.78
N GLU A 193 -31.98 -23.27 -0.82
CA GLU A 193 -33.25 -23.81 -0.35
C GLU A 193 -34.03 -22.72 0.38
N ILE A 194 -34.95 -22.06 -0.33
CA ILE A 194 -35.97 -21.22 0.30
C ILE A 194 -37.01 -22.16 0.90
N ASP A 195 -36.92 -22.43 2.20
CA ASP A 195 -37.93 -23.19 2.95
C ASP A 195 -39.27 -22.44 2.90
N PRO A 196 -40.28 -22.87 2.11
CA PRO A 196 -41.51 -22.12 1.94
C PRO A 196 -42.41 -22.13 3.19
N ASP A 197 -42.06 -22.87 4.24
CA ASP A 197 -42.83 -22.92 5.48
C ASP A 197 -42.61 -21.68 6.39
N TRP A 198 -41.68 -20.78 6.07
CA TRP A 198 -41.59 -19.46 6.76
C TRP A 198 -42.86 -18.61 6.61
N ALA A 199 -43.68 -18.88 5.59
CA ALA A 199 -44.94 -18.18 5.34
C ALA A 199 -46.15 -18.83 6.05
N LYS A 200 -45.94 -19.88 6.86
CA LYS A 200 -46.99 -20.56 7.62
C LYS A 200 -46.72 -20.44 9.11
N GLU A 201 -46.91 -19.24 9.67
CA GLU A 201 -47.20 -19.09 11.09
C GLU A 201 -48.63 -18.59 11.28
N ASN A 202 -49.30 -19.22 12.25
CA ASN A 202 -50.70 -19.10 12.66
C ASN A 202 -51.11 -17.69 13.08
#